data_AF-A0A1Y2SAR6-F1
#
_entry.id   AF-A0A1Y2SAR6-F1
#
_cell.length_a   1.000
_cell.length_b   1.000
_cell.length_c   1.000
_cell.angle_alpha   90.00
_cell.angle_beta   90.00
_cell.angle_gamma   90.00
#
_symmetry.space_group_name_H-M   'P 1'
#
loop_
_entity.id
_entity.type
_entity.pdbx_description
1 polymer ?
#
loop_
_entity_poly.entity_id
_entity_poly.type
_entity_poly.pdbx_seq_one_letter_code
_entity_poly.pdbx_strand_id
1 'polypeptide(L)'
;MKIKTSELTGRALDWAVARATRTTMPSINQWIIWDDYHPSTNWLVCGQLIEEFSIRLGHALLWSANCHYVSDDYLDGETPQIAICRAVVAAKLGEEVDIPDEIFDWSEHVRQRYNPQIQQR
;
A
#
# COMPACT_ATOMS: atom_id res chain seq x y z
N MET A 1 -1.31 4.43 -14.12
CA MET A 1 -1.70 5.83 -13.79
C MET A 1 -0.82 6.43 -12.67
N LYS A 2 -0.52 7.73 -12.75
CA LYS A 2 0.21 8.46 -11.70
C LYS A 2 -0.77 9.00 -10.66
N ILE A 3 -0.55 8.69 -9.38
CA ILE A 3 -1.45 9.04 -8.26
C ILE A 3 -0.65 9.69 -7.14
N LYS A 4 -1.24 10.67 -6.44
CA LYS A 4 -0.65 11.23 -5.22
C LYS A 4 -0.61 10.19 -4.11
N THR A 5 0.51 10.12 -3.40
CA THR A 5 0.68 9.20 -2.26
C THR A 5 -0.38 9.41 -1.18
N SER A 6 -0.79 10.67 -0.94
CA SER A 6 -1.86 11.01 0.00
C SER A 6 -3.25 10.49 -0.40
N GLU A 7 -3.44 10.10 -1.67
CA GLU A 7 -4.71 9.60 -2.20
C GLU A 7 -4.72 8.07 -2.33
N LEU A 8 -3.57 7.41 -2.20
CA LEU A 8 -3.48 5.95 -2.27
C LEU A 8 -4.29 5.28 -1.15
N THR A 9 -5.04 4.26 -1.51
CA THR A 9 -5.82 3.43 -0.58
C THR A 9 -5.89 1.98 -1.05
N GLY A 10 -6.27 1.07 -0.14
CA GLY A 10 -6.47 -0.35 -0.41
C GLY A 10 -5.32 -1.00 -1.16
N ARG A 11 -5.65 -1.81 -2.17
CA ARG A 11 -4.67 -2.62 -2.91
C ARG A 11 -3.62 -1.80 -3.67
N ALA A 12 -3.95 -0.58 -4.09
CA ALA A 12 -3.00 0.32 -4.72
C ALA A 12 -1.95 0.83 -3.71
N LEU A 13 -2.38 1.15 -2.49
CA LEU A 13 -1.48 1.51 -1.40
C LEU A 13 -0.61 0.31 -1.00
N ASP A 14 -1.21 -0.87 -0.85
CA ASP A 14 -0.48 -2.10 -0.52
C ASP A 14 0.62 -2.43 -1.54
N TRP A 15 0.31 -2.28 -2.83
CA TRP A 15 1.27 -2.47 -3.91
C TRP A 15 2.38 -1.43 -3.88
N ALA A 16 2.04 -0.16 -3.63
CA ALA A 16 3.03 0.90 -3.53
C ALA A 16 3.99 0.67 -2.35
N VAL A 17 3.49 0.19 -1.21
CA VAL A 17 4.32 -0.20 -0.07
C VAL A 17 5.21 -1.38 -0.45
N ALA A 18 4.67 -2.43 -1.09
CA ALA A 18 5.47 -3.56 -1.55
C ALA A 18 6.60 -3.12 -2.49
N ARG A 19 6.31 -2.19 -3.41
CA ARG A 19 7.32 -1.61 -4.30
C ARG A 19 8.38 -0.79 -3.55
N ALA A 20 8.01 -0.14 -2.46
CA ALA A 20 8.93 0.64 -1.63
C ALA A 20 9.86 -0.23 -0.77
N THR A 21 9.39 -1.42 -0.35
CA THR A 21 10.07 -2.23 0.67
C THR A 21 10.68 -3.52 0.15
N ARG A 22 10.15 -4.12 -0.93
CA ARG A 22 10.66 -5.39 -1.46
C ARG A 22 11.82 -5.16 -2.43
N THR A 23 12.81 -6.04 -2.36
CA THR A 23 13.91 -6.09 -3.33
C THR A 23 13.45 -6.53 -4.72
N THR A 24 12.45 -7.43 -4.77
CA THR A 24 11.90 -7.98 -6.02
C THR A 24 10.39 -7.96 -5.96
N MET A 25 9.77 -7.39 -7.00
CA MET A 25 8.32 -7.40 -7.16
C MET A 25 7.88 -8.58 -8.02
N PRO A 26 6.80 -9.29 -7.64
CA PRO A 26 6.17 -10.26 -8.53
C PRO A 26 5.59 -9.56 -9.77
N SER A 27 5.26 -10.33 -10.81
CA SER A 27 4.53 -9.79 -11.95
C SER A 27 3.17 -9.26 -11.51
N ILE A 28 2.59 -8.33 -12.26
CA ILE A 28 1.30 -7.73 -11.88
C ILE A 28 0.20 -8.78 -11.72
N ASN A 29 0.17 -9.80 -12.58
CA ASN A 29 -0.78 -10.90 -12.48
C ASN A 29 -0.57 -11.75 -11.22
N GLN A 30 0.69 -12.00 -10.83
CA GLN A 30 0.98 -12.72 -9.59
C GLN A 30 0.63 -11.90 -8.35
N TRP A 31 0.96 -10.60 -8.36
CA TRP A 31 0.56 -9.65 -7.33
C TRP A 31 -0.96 -9.65 -7.15
N ILE A 32 -1.67 -9.63 -8.27
CA ILE A 32 -3.11 -9.62 -8.31
C ILE A 32 -3.59 -10.92 -7.67
N ILE A 33 -3.32 -12.07 -8.27
CA ILE A 33 -4.01 -13.31 -7.93
C ILE A 33 -3.57 -13.90 -6.57
N TRP A 34 -2.28 -13.79 -6.23
CA TRP A 34 -1.67 -14.64 -5.19
C TRP A 34 -1.02 -13.89 -4.03
N ASP A 35 -0.77 -12.59 -4.17
CA ASP A 35 -0.07 -11.84 -3.13
C ASP A 35 -1.04 -11.41 -2.03
N ASP A 36 -0.71 -11.79 -0.79
CA ASP A 36 -1.49 -11.56 0.41
C ASP A 36 -0.93 -10.44 1.31
N TYR A 37 0.02 -9.66 0.78
CA TYR A 37 0.62 -8.54 1.48
C TYR A 37 -0.28 -7.31 1.49
N HIS A 38 -0.96 -7.10 2.62
CA HIS A 38 -1.94 -6.01 2.82
C HIS A 38 -1.56 -5.10 4.00
N PRO A 39 -0.43 -4.37 3.94
CA PRO A 39 0.04 -3.53 5.03
C PRO A 39 -0.96 -2.45 5.44
N SER A 40 -1.78 -1.92 4.52
CA SER A 40 -2.80 -0.90 4.81
C SER A 40 -3.90 -1.37 5.77
N THR A 41 -4.00 -2.69 6.03
CA THR A 41 -4.94 -3.29 6.98
C THR A 41 -4.28 -4.25 7.98
N ASN A 42 -2.96 -4.48 7.89
CA ASN A 42 -2.22 -5.42 8.73
C ASN A 42 -1.22 -4.71 9.66
N TRP A 43 -1.54 -4.67 10.95
CA TRP A 43 -0.71 -4.01 11.97
C TRP A 43 0.65 -4.68 12.18
N LEU A 44 0.74 -6.01 12.04
CA LEU A 44 2.00 -6.73 12.26
C LEU A 44 3.07 -6.27 11.25
N VAL A 45 2.65 -6.01 10.01
CA VAL A 45 3.52 -5.45 8.98
C VAL A 45 3.87 -3.99 9.32
N CYS A 46 2.88 -3.19 9.71
CA CYS A 46 3.10 -1.79 10.06
C CYS A 46 4.08 -1.61 11.23
N GLY A 47 4.09 -2.51 12.22
CA GLY A 47 5.04 -2.47 13.33
C GLY A 47 6.49 -2.52 12.85
N GLN A 48 6.79 -3.43 11.91
CA GLN A 48 8.12 -3.55 11.31
C GLN A 48 8.48 -2.31 10.49
N LEU A 49 7.51 -1.77 9.73
CA LEU A 49 7.71 -0.55 8.95
C LEU A 49 7.99 0.67 9.84
N ILE A 50 7.35 0.79 11.00
CA ILE A 50 7.62 1.87 11.95
C ILE A 50 9.08 1.83 12.38
N GLU A 51 9.59 0.66 12.75
CA GLU A 51 10.97 0.49 13.18
C GLU A 51 11.96 0.76 12.04
N GLU A 52 11.74 0.14 10.88
CA GLU A 52 12.63 0.25 9.71
C GLU A 52 12.73 1.68 9.18
N PHE A 53 11.60 2.40 9.14
CA PHE A 53 11.53 3.76 8.58
C PHE A 53 11.57 4.85 9.65
N SER A 54 11.70 4.50 10.93
CA SER A 54 11.62 5.44 12.06
C SER A 54 10.39 6.35 11.98
N ILE A 55 9.23 5.75 11.71
CA ILE A 55 7.98 6.49 11.54
C ILE A 55 7.54 7.08 12.87
N ARG A 56 7.23 8.38 12.88
CA ARG A 56 6.46 8.97 13.99
C ARG A 56 4.99 8.92 13.62
N LEU A 57 4.21 8.30 14.50
CA LEU A 57 2.77 8.16 14.38
C LEU A 57 2.08 9.06 15.41
N GLY A 58 1.15 9.88 14.94
CA GLY A 58 0.33 10.76 15.75
C GLY A 58 -1.16 10.51 15.51
N HIS A 59 -1.97 10.94 16.47
CA HIS A 59 -3.42 10.96 16.33
C HIS A 59 -3.97 12.19 17.04
N ALA A 60 -4.57 13.10 16.27
CA ALA A 60 -5.23 14.28 16.79
C ALA A 60 -6.69 14.32 16.28
N LEU A 61 -6.88 14.76 15.04
CA LEU A 61 -8.18 14.69 14.34
C LEU A 61 -8.24 13.49 13.38
N LEU A 62 -7.12 13.19 12.73
CA LEU A 62 -6.89 12.03 11.89
C LEU A 62 -5.64 11.30 12.40
N TRP A 63 -5.43 10.08 11.92
CA TRP A 63 -4.13 9.44 12.03
C TRP A 63 -3.17 10.12 11.08
N SER A 64 -1.97 10.42 11.56
CA SER A 64 -0.95 11.06 10.75
C SER A 64 0.40 10.42 11.02
N ALA A 65 1.18 10.21 9.97
CA ALA A 65 2.49 9.59 10.09
C ALA A 65 3.51 10.33 9.23
N ASN A 66 4.75 10.42 9.69
CA ASN A 66 5.85 10.90 8.87
C ASN A 66 7.09 10.02 9.04
N CYS A 67 7.94 10.03 8.02
CA CYS A 67 9.30 9.53 8.09
C CYS A 67 10.24 10.72 8.28
N HIS A 68 10.73 10.91 9.50
CA HIS A 68 11.47 12.11 9.92
C HIS A 68 12.75 12.41 9.12
N TYR A 69 13.27 11.44 8.38
CA TYR A 69 14.48 11.62 7.59
C TYR A 69 14.22 12.13 6.16
N VAL A 70 12.97 12.10 5.71
CA VAL A 70 12.64 12.34 4.29
C VAL A 70 11.70 13.53 4.09
N SER A 71 10.80 13.79 5.04
CA SER A 71 9.87 14.92 4.94
C SER A 71 9.42 15.41 6.32
N ASP A 72 9.22 16.72 6.46
CA ASP A 72 8.57 17.34 7.62
C ASP A 72 7.03 17.23 7.55
N ASP A 73 6.49 16.85 6.39
CA ASP A 73 5.04 16.70 6.19
C ASP A 73 4.55 15.36 6.73
N TYR A 74 3.44 15.44 7.47
CA TYR A 74 2.70 14.28 7.90
C TYR A 74 1.70 13.87 6.83
N LEU A 75 1.58 12.56 6.62
CA LEU A 75 0.56 12.00 5.75
C LEU A 75 -0.57 11.42 6.59
N ASP A 76 -1.76 11.95 6.33
CA ASP A 76 -2.96 11.53 7.02
C ASP A 76 -3.49 10.19 6.51
N GLY A 77 -4.22 9.50 7.36
CA GLY A 77 -4.96 8.28 7.05
C GLY A 77 -6.19 8.14 7.94
N GLU A 78 -7.20 7.44 7.44
CA GLU A 78 -8.39 7.08 8.24
C GLU A 78 -8.04 6.05 9.34
N THR A 79 -6.97 5.30 9.12
CA THR A 79 -6.41 4.32 10.06
C THR A 79 -4.92 4.58 10.25
N PRO A 80 -4.32 4.14 11.36
CA PRO A 80 -2.88 4.29 11.55
C PRO A 80 -2.09 3.53 10.49
N GLN A 81 -2.58 2.38 10.02
CA GLN A 81 -1.95 1.60 8.96
C GLN A 81 -1.87 2.39 7.66
N ILE A 82 -2.96 3.06 7.26
CA ILE A 82 -2.98 3.87 6.04
C ILE A 82 -1.97 5.02 6.15
N ALA A 83 -1.95 5.72 7.29
CA ALA A 83 -0.99 6.80 7.55
C ALA A 83 0.47 6.29 7.44
N ILE A 84 0.79 5.19 8.14
CA ILE A 84 2.13 4.57 8.12
C ILE A 84 2.52 4.17 6.69
N CYS A 85 1.63 3.48 5.97
CA CYS A 85 1.87 3.03 4.61
C CYS A 85 2.15 4.21 3.66
N ARG A 86 1.37 5.29 3.76
CA ARG A 86 1.58 6.51 2.97
C ARG A 86 2.92 7.16 3.30
N ALA A 87 3.30 7.24 4.58
CA ALA A 87 4.59 7.75 5.01
C ALA A 87 5.76 6.93 4.45
N VAL A 88 5.65 5.59 4.44
CA VAL A 88 6.67 4.69 3.84
C VAL A 88 6.77 4.91 2.33
N VAL A 89 5.64 4.99 1.64
CA VAL A 89 5.61 5.25 0.19
C VAL A 89 6.24 6.59 -0.12
N ALA A 90 5.89 7.65 0.60
CA ALA A 90 6.47 8.97 0.40
C ALA A 90 7.99 8.97 0.67
N ALA A 91 8.42 8.25 1.70
CA ALA A 91 9.84 8.14 2.06
C ALA A 91 10.71 7.48 0.98
N LYS A 92 10.15 6.58 0.16
CA LYS A 92 10.92 5.81 -0.85
C LYS A 92 10.61 6.18 -2.29
N LEU A 93 9.37 6.54 -2.56
CA LEU A 93 8.83 6.72 -3.91
C LEU A 93 8.39 8.17 -4.16
N GLY A 94 8.26 8.99 -3.12
CA GLY A 94 7.91 10.41 -3.21
C GLY A 94 6.40 10.70 -3.14
N GLU A 95 6.03 11.94 -3.46
CA GLU A 95 4.65 12.45 -3.35
C GLU A 95 3.69 11.87 -4.39
N GLU A 96 4.22 11.31 -5.48
CA GLU A 96 3.42 10.71 -6.55
C GLU A 96 4.02 9.37 -6.97
N VAL A 97 3.14 8.43 -7.29
CA VAL A 97 3.49 7.05 -7.63
C VAL A 97 2.78 6.63 -8.91
N ASP A 98 3.53 6.09 -9.87
CA ASP A 98 2.97 5.36 -11.01
C ASP A 98 2.46 3.98 -10.58
N ILE A 99 1.14 3.81 -10.53
CA ILE A 99 0.43 2.57 -10.23
C ILE A 99 0.02 1.88 -11.54
N PRO A 100 0.27 0.57 -11.74
CA PRO A 100 -0.24 -0.17 -12.89
C PRO A 100 -1.78 -0.17 -12.93
N ASP A 101 -2.36 0.07 -14.11
CA ASP A 101 -3.81 0.22 -14.25
C ASP A 101 -4.56 -1.08 -13.94
N GLU A 102 -3.91 -2.23 -14.12
CA GLU A 102 -4.44 -3.55 -13.81
C GLU A 102 -4.76 -3.74 -12.32
N ILE A 103 -4.17 -2.93 -11.43
CA ILE A 103 -4.49 -2.92 -9.99
C ILE A 103 -5.89 -2.37 -9.72
N PHE A 104 -6.47 -1.63 -10.65
CA PHE A 104 -7.85 -1.13 -10.54
C PHE A 104 -8.83 -2.00 -11.31
N ASP A 105 -8.37 -2.76 -12.32
CA ASP A 105 -9.19 -3.67 -13.13
C ASP A 105 -9.45 -5.03 -12.44
N TRP A 106 -9.77 -4.99 -11.15
CA TRP A 106 -10.25 -6.14 -10.40
C TRP A 106 -11.75 -6.37 -10.60
N SER A 107 -12.15 -6.48 -11.86
CA SER A 107 -13.52 -6.76 -12.22
C SER A 107 -13.90 -8.22 -11.93
N GLU A 108 -15.21 -8.48 -11.82
CA GLU A 108 -15.80 -9.80 -11.53
C GLU A 108 -15.31 -10.90 -12.48
N HIS A 109 -14.94 -10.53 -13.71
CA HIS A 109 -14.35 -11.41 -14.73
C HIS A 109 -12.96 -11.96 -14.33
N VAL A 110 -12.14 -11.18 -13.61
CA VAL A 110 -10.84 -11.64 -13.09
C VAL A 110 -11.05 -12.68 -11.99
N ARG A 111 -12.07 -12.52 -11.14
CA ARG A 111 -12.44 -13.53 -10.13
C ARG A 111 -12.89 -14.84 -10.77
N GLN A 112 -13.67 -14.80 -11.85
CA GLN A 112 -14.13 -16.01 -12.54
C GLN A 112 -13.01 -16.72 -13.31
N ARG A 113 -12.05 -15.98 -13.88
CA ARG A 113 -10.94 -16.55 -14.64
C ARG A 113 -9.92 -17.27 -13.75
N TYR A 114 -9.75 -16.85 -12.50
CA TYR A 114 -8.68 -17.31 -11.61
C TYR A 114 -9.14 -17.96 -10.29
N ASN A 115 -10.45 -18.07 -10.03
CA ASN A 115 -10.97 -18.84 -8.89
C ASN A 115 -11.44 -20.26 -9.35
N PRO A 116 -10.66 -21.32 -9.08
CA PRO A 116 -11.05 -22.68 -9.46
C PRO A 116 -12.34 -23.17 -8.78
N GLN A 117 -12.77 -22.56 -7.67
CA GLN A 117 -14.03 -22.90 -7.00
C GLN A 117 -15.27 -22.34 -7.71
N ILE A 118 -15.13 -21.27 -8.50
CA ILE A 118 -16.23 -20.67 -9.27
C ILE A 118 -16.41 -21.39 -10.62
N GLN A 119 -15.35 -21.96 -11.19
CA GLN A 119 -15.40 -22.74 -12.44
C GLN A 119 -16.03 -24.14 -12.29
N GLN A 120 -16.37 -24.57 -11.07
CA GLN A 120 -16.98 -25.86 -10.78
C GLN A 120 -18.46 -25.79 -10.36
N ARG A 121 -19.15 -24.66 -10.61
CA ARG A 121 -20.60 -24.52 -10.39
C ARG A 121 -21.36 -24.26 -11.68
#